data_AF-A0AAD5VV33-F1
#
_entry.id   AF-A0AAD5VV33-F1
#
_cell.length_a   1.000
_cell.length_b   1.000
_cell.length_c   1.000
_cell.angle_alpha   90.00
_cell.angle_beta   90.00
_cell.angle_gamma   90.00
#
_symmetry.space_group_name_H-M   'P 1'
#
loop_
_entity.id
_entity.type
_entity.pdbx_description
1 polymer ?
#
loop_
_entity_poly.entity_id
_entity_poly.type
_entity_poly.pdbx_seq_one_letter_code
_entity_poly.pdbx_strand_id
1 'polypeptide(L)'
;MDPQIGPLSHERELLESLSIHTVHNLHPPPSSVRLSQHITDFVKNVLKDDSDDLLIKPTIRPPPVMSDLPFTDYFVSTSHNTYLLSKQILGKSSPASYTHVLSHGARCVEIDVWPSSKGPIVTHGHTFSQSVPFAEVCAAIGAAVVDDCWPVLVSLECHVYGEEKQEELVRIMKQAWGSKFIDRKLDGDEDKITPEIVMGRILVMVEYYPPPIPSLNEGHEESEVPPNSSSSSSSSSSESEGNESSLWPRKKIPSHLRISQVLADVGYYLQSMKPTKNWFTKLFSDPPNIMLNISESSFLSLLTQPKPILNLLITHSQSYIRRIYPKGLRLTSSNLRPYLFWGTGSHVVALNWQTYDHGMQVNEAMFVGTPGWVPKPAWMRDPTLGADPHRGEKKLMIRGEVIGVCSTPPPSDRERKPDSKPYNAYVKAELFLPTASAVPPSSLNLLKIQTKNELEYRSESQSVSPSTGDLNFAYPDDEDDVGSSSQEWDKEWNNLRWGKKRDERGLTSALFEWEIFEKWEELTFLRSVFSSSSSLPMTYYILYSNLTDRLSVCEKEFGKDDTLAIFCARVADIRRSLIDEGTHPSGSSGSSGWRMVRLFDSHGKASGAIALVRFRFALTD
;
A
#
# COMPACT_ATOMS: atom_id res chain seq x y z
N MET A 1 41.72 6.44 -9.00
CA MET A 1 41.04 7.65 -9.48
C MET A 1 40.03 7.18 -10.50
N ASP A 2 38.81 6.93 -10.05
CA ASP A 2 37.74 6.38 -10.88
C ASP A 2 37.13 7.52 -11.72
N PRO A 3 36.84 7.32 -13.03
CA PRO A 3 36.31 8.37 -13.86
C PRO A 3 34.90 8.75 -13.39
N GLN A 4 34.59 10.04 -13.42
CA GLN A 4 33.31 10.61 -13.03
C GLN A 4 32.11 9.82 -13.58
N ILE A 5 31.45 9.07 -12.70
CA ILE A 5 30.09 8.58 -12.90
C ILE A 5 29.20 9.84 -12.96
N GLY A 6 28.67 10.14 -14.15
CA GLY A 6 27.83 11.33 -14.35
C GLY A 6 26.51 11.27 -13.55
N PRO A 7 25.82 12.41 -13.37
CA PRO A 7 24.54 12.44 -12.66
C PRO A 7 23.46 11.52 -13.28
N LEU A 8 23.48 11.32 -14.60
CA LEU A 8 22.53 10.46 -15.33
C LEU A 8 22.70 8.95 -15.05
N SER A 9 23.91 8.47 -14.77
CA SER A 9 24.14 7.06 -14.44
C SER A 9 23.66 6.70 -13.03
N HIS A 10 23.79 7.62 -12.08
CA HIS A 10 23.33 7.40 -10.71
C HIS A 10 21.80 7.41 -10.60
N GLU A 11 21.13 8.27 -11.37
CA GLU A 11 19.67 8.30 -11.47
C GLU A 11 19.12 7.00 -12.06
N ARG A 12 19.76 6.47 -13.10
CA ARG A 12 19.38 5.19 -13.71
C ARG A 12 19.57 4.00 -12.78
N GLU A 13 20.71 3.91 -12.10
CA GLU A 13 20.98 2.87 -11.09
C GLU A 13 19.94 2.92 -9.95
N LEU A 14 19.55 4.13 -9.55
CA LEU A 14 18.55 4.30 -8.50
C LEU A 14 17.15 3.89 -8.96
N LEU A 15 16.75 4.25 -10.18
CA LEU A 15 15.51 3.79 -10.81
C LEU A 15 15.47 2.26 -10.93
N GLU A 16 16.57 1.62 -11.32
CA GLU A 16 16.68 0.16 -11.38
C GLU A 16 16.70 -0.48 -9.99
N SER A 17 17.24 0.20 -8.97
CA SER A 17 17.24 -0.32 -7.59
C SER A 17 15.84 -0.35 -6.98
N LEU A 18 14.99 0.63 -7.31
CA LEU A 18 13.65 0.81 -6.77
C LEU A 18 12.53 0.23 -7.64
N SER A 19 12.85 -0.30 -8.83
CA SER A 19 11.85 -0.91 -9.71
C SER A 19 11.18 -2.12 -9.07
N ILE A 20 9.86 -2.23 -9.23
CA ILE A 20 9.02 -3.32 -8.70
C ILE A 20 8.39 -4.08 -9.88
N HIS A 21 8.27 -5.41 -9.78
CA HIS A 21 7.82 -6.31 -10.85
C HIS A 21 6.42 -6.90 -10.62
N THR A 22 5.63 -6.35 -9.68
CA THR A 22 4.28 -6.80 -9.30
C THR A 22 3.34 -6.93 -10.50
N VAL A 23 3.53 -6.11 -11.54
CA VAL A 23 2.84 -6.18 -12.83
C VAL A 23 2.96 -7.53 -13.53
N HIS A 24 3.96 -8.36 -13.24
CA HIS A 24 4.12 -9.68 -13.87
C HIS A 24 2.96 -10.66 -13.56
N ASN A 25 2.21 -10.45 -12.48
CA ASN A 25 1.00 -11.24 -12.22
C ASN A 25 -0.23 -10.72 -12.98
N LEU A 26 -0.18 -9.49 -13.50
CA LEU A 26 -1.19 -8.89 -14.37
C LEU A 26 -0.88 -9.15 -15.86
N HIS A 27 0.38 -8.97 -16.25
CA HIS A 27 0.90 -9.21 -17.59
C HIS A 27 2.10 -10.17 -17.48
N PRO A 28 1.85 -11.49 -17.46
CA PRO A 28 2.93 -12.46 -17.39
C PRO A 28 3.92 -12.27 -18.55
N PRO A 29 5.20 -12.00 -18.26
CA PRO A 29 6.17 -11.81 -19.33
C PRO A 29 6.46 -13.14 -20.02
N PRO A 30 6.71 -13.14 -21.35
CA PRO A 30 7.25 -14.30 -22.04
C PRO A 30 8.61 -14.59 -21.45
N SER A 31 8.69 -15.61 -20.61
CA SER A 31 9.88 -15.91 -19.82
C SER A 31 10.15 -17.40 -19.90
N SER A 32 11.43 -17.75 -20.05
CA SER A 32 11.94 -19.12 -19.99
C SER A 32 11.96 -19.60 -18.53
N VAL A 33 10.80 -19.61 -17.88
CA VAL A 33 10.72 -20.05 -16.50
C VAL A 33 10.87 -21.57 -16.49
N ARG A 34 11.90 -22.03 -15.78
CA ARG A 34 12.11 -23.46 -15.58
C ARG A 34 11.07 -23.97 -14.58
N LEU A 35 10.06 -24.66 -15.09
CA LEU A 35 9.12 -25.42 -14.27
C LEU A 35 9.77 -26.70 -13.76
N SER A 36 9.37 -27.15 -12.57
CA SER A 36 9.78 -28.47 -12.08
C SER A 36 9.02 -29.57 -12.81
N GLN A 37 9.66 -30.74 -12.96
CA GLN A 37 9.00 -31.91 -13.56
C GLN A 37 7.69 -32.25 -12.85
N HIS A 38 7.61 -32.08 -11.53
CA HIS A 38 6.38 -32.28 -10.76
C HIS A 38 5.24 -31.37 -11.23
N ILE A 39 5.51 -30.07 -11.42
CA ILE A 39 4.51 -29.12 -11.91
C ILE A 39 4.11 -29.47 -13.35
N THR A 40 5.09 -29.74 -14.23
CA THR A 40 4.84 -30.11 -15.62
C THR A 40 4.00 -31.40 -15.73
N ASP A 41 4.34 -32.43 -14.96
CA ASP A 41 3.60 -33.69 -14.91
C ASP A 41 2.20 -33.50 -14.32
N PHE A 42 2.05 -32.66 -13.30
CA PHE A 42 0.74 -32.36 -12.73
C PHE A 42 -0.15 -31.67 -13.77
N VAL A 43 0.36 -30.64 -14.44
CA VAL A 43 -0.37 -29.91 -15.50
C VAL A 43 -0.77 -30.87 -16.62
N LYS A 44 0.18 -31.64 -17.15
CA LYS A 44 -0.06 -32.57 -18.26
C LYS A 44 -0.97 -33.75 -17.88
N ASN A 45 -0.72 -34.39 -16.74
CA ASN A 45 -1.36 -35.67 -16.41
C ASN A 45 -2.62 -35.50 -15.58
N VAL A 46 -2.69 -34.50 -14.70
CA VAL A 46 -3.84 -34.23 -13.82
C VAL A 46 -4.75 -33.17 -14.42
N LEU A 47 -4.21 -32.04 -14.85
CA LEU A 47 -5.02 -30.94 -15.41
C LEU A 47 -5.42 -31.20 -16.87
N LYS A 48 -4.65 -32.04 -17.58
CA LYS A 48 -4.78 -32.25 -19.03
C LYS A 48 -4.70 -30.92 -19.80
N ASP A 49 -3.87 -30.01 -19.29
CA ASP A 49 -3.66 -28.66 -19.83
C ASP A 49 -2.19 -28.52 -20.28
N ASP A 50 -1.88 -27.40 -20.93
CA ASP A 50 -0.53 -27.05 -21.33
C ASP A 50 0.14 -26.07 -20.35
N SER A 51 1.43 -26.27 -20.11
CA SER A 51 2.16 -25.43 -19.15
C SER A 51 2.42 -24.02 -19.69
N ASP A 52 2.65 -23.88 -20.99
CA ASP A 52 2.90 -22.58 -21.62
C ASP A 52 1.61 -21.74 -21.62
N ASP A 53 0.47 -22.39 -21.86
CA ASP A 53 -0.86 -21.76 -21.74
C ASP A 53 -1.14 -21.25 -20.32
N LEU A 54 -0.76 -22.00 -19.28
CA LEU A 54 -0.92 -21.55 -17.89
C LEU A 54 0.07 -20.44 -17.50
N LEU A 55 1.25 -20.39 -18.11
CA LEU A 55 2.30 -19.40 -17.83
C LEU A 55 1.96 -18.00 -18.34
N ILE A 56 1.12 -17.89 -19.37
CA ILE A 56 0.66 -16.62 -19.94
C ILE A 56 -0.65 -16.11 -19.32
N LYS A 57 -1.35 -16.94 -18.54
CA LYS A 57 -2.61 -16.54 -17.89
C LYS A 57 -2.35 -15.55 -16.74
N PRO A 58 -3.05 -14.41 -16.70
CA PRO A 58 -2.90 -13.43 -15.62
C PRO A 58 -3.43 -14.02 -14.30
N THR A 59 -2.66 -13.84 -13.24
CA THR A 59 -3.06 -14.22 -11.86
C THR A 59 -4.03 -13.20 -11.26
N ILE A 60 -3.94 -11.94 -11.68
CA ILE A 60 -4.81 -10.86 -11.23
C ILE A 60 -5.37 -10.09 -12.41
N ARG A 61 -6.57 -9.53 -12.25
CA ARG A 61 -7.18 -8.63 -13.23
C ARG A 61 -7.94 -7.51 -12.50
N PRO A 62 -7.38 -6.30 -12.40
CA PRO A 62 -8.09 -5.16 -11.84
C PRO A 62 -9.24 -4.71 -12.75
N PRO A 63 -10.28 -4.07 -12.20
CA PRO A 63 -11.35 -3.49 -12.98
C PRO A 63 -10.88 -2.28 -13.79
N PRO A 64 -11.46 -2.02 -14.98
CA PRO A 64 -11.38 -0.71 -15.60
C PRO A 64 -11.82 0.38 -14.62
N VAL A 65 -11.09 1.50 -14.61
CA VAL A 65 -11.34 2.61 -13.71
C VAL A 65 -12.08 3.71 -14.47
N MET A 66 -13.27 4.07 -13.98
CA MET A 66 -14.06 5.20 -14.50
C MET A 66 -13.47 6.51 -13.97
N SER A 67 -13.41 7.57 -14.79
CA SER A 67 -12.82 8.88 -14.46
C SER A 67 -13.85 9.96 -14.09
N ASP A 68 -15.13 9.63 -14.16
CA ASP A 68 -16.27 10.55 -14.03
C ASP A 68 -16.80 10.65 -12.60
N LEU A 69 -16.26 9.89 -11.64
CA LEU A 69 -16.68 9.99 -10.25
C LEU A 69 -16.01 11.19 -9.56
N PRO A 70 -16.61 11.75 -8.50
CA PRO A 70 -15.96 12.77 -7.67
C PRO A 70 -14.66 12.28 -7.03
N PHE A 71 -13.72 13.17 -6.71
CA PHE A 71 -12.50 12.80 -5.96
C PHE A 71 -12.80 12.07 -4.65
N THR A 72 -13.93 12.37 -4.00
CA THR A 72 -14.39 11.70 -2.77
C THR A 72 -14.70 10.22 -2.96
N ASP A 73 -14.77 9.74 -4.20
CA ASP A 73 -15.14 8.38 -4.53
C ASP A 73 -13.94 7.50 -4.87
N TYR A 74 -12.71 7.99 -4.70
CA TYR A 74 -11.48 7.24 -4.98
C TYR A 74 -10.56 7.09 -3.78
N PHE A 75 -9.77 6.02 -3.83
CA PHE A 75 -8.48 5.91 -3.18
C PHE A 75 -7.38 6.36 -4.15
N VAL A 76 -6.35 7.02 -3.62
CA VAL A 76 -5.26 7.59 -4.42
C VAL A 76 -3.91 7.04 -3.96
N SER A 77 -3.11 6.56 -4.90
CA SER A 77 -1.76 6.06 -4.67
C SER A 77 -0.86 7.21 -4.22
N THR A 78 -0.36 7.17 -2.98
CA THR A 78 0.18 8.34 -2.30
C THR A 78 1.58 8.09 -1.72
N SER A 79 2.50 9.01 -2.01
CA SER A 79 3.85 9.04 -1.46
C SER A 79 3.97 10.07 -0.33
N HIS A 80 4.65 9.68 0.75
CA HIS A 80 5.03 10.51 1.90
C HIS A 80 6.50 10.87 1.81
N ASN A 81 6.85 12.11 2.15
CA ASN A 81 8.21 12.66 2.05
C ASN A 81 8.90 12.27 0.74
N THR A 82 8.22 12.47 -0.38
CA THR A 82 8.59 11.95 -1.71
C THR A 82 10.02 12.31 -2.11
N TYR A 83 10.53 13.44 -1.65
CA TYR A 83 11.89 13.89 -1.91
C TYR A 83 12.98 12.93 -1.38
N LEU A 84 12.72 12.06 -0.41
CA LEU A 84 13.71 11.18 0.21
C LEU A 84 14.03 9.94 -0.65
N LEU A 85 15.32 9.76 -0.98
CA LEU A 85 15.81 8.55 -1.67
C LEU A 85 16.00 7.34 -0.74
N SER A 86 16.12 7.57 0.57
CA SER A 86 16.42 6.53 1.57
C SER A 86 15.97 6.97 2.97
N LYS A 87 16.34 6.21 4.01
CA LYS A 87 15.97 6.40 5.43
C LYS A 87 15.94 7.88 5.88
N GLN A 88 14.88 8.27 6.59
CA GLN A 88 14.51 9.64 7.01
C GLN A 88 15.56 10.46 7.79
N ILE A 89 16.58 9.85 8.41
CA ILE A 89 17.57 10.57 9.24
C ILE A 89 18.86 10.93 8.47
N LEU A 90 19.21 10.16 7.43
CA LEU A 90 20.46 10.30 6.68
C LEU A 90 20.25 10.38 5.15
N GLY A 91 18.99 10.49 4.72
CA GLY A 91 18.62 10.46 3.31
C GLY A 91 19.04 11.72 2.56
N LYS A 92 19.47 11.53 1.31
CA LYS A 92 19.60 12.62 0.33
C LYS A 92 18.21 12.91 -0.25
N SER A 93 17.85 14.18 -0.36
CA SER A 93 16.69 14.59 -1.14
C SER A 93 17.04 14.60 -2.62
N SER A 94 16.10 14.28 -3.51
CA SER A 94 16.32 14.30 -4.95
C SER A 94 15.03 14.58 -5.74
N PRO A 95 15.07 15.41 -6.80
CA PRO A 95 13.99 15.52 -7.76
C PRO A 95 13.67 14.18 -8.45
N ALA A 96 14.67 13.31 -8.65
CA ALA A 96 14.50 12.01 -9.29
C ALA A 96 13.51 11.10 -8.54
N SER A 97 13.38 11.27 -7.22
CA SER A 97 12.39 10.53 -6.42
C SER A 97 10.95 10.82 -6.88
N TYR A 98 10.65 12.05 -7.30
CA TYR A 98 9.34 12.43 -7.82
C TYR A 98 9.07 11.77 -9.17
N THR A 99 10.05 11.83 -10.09
CA THR A 99 9.98 11.14 -11.38
C THR A 99 9.77 9.63 -11.19
N HIS A 100 10.49 9.03 -10.24
CA HIS A 100 10.38 7.62 -9.90
C HIS A 100 8.97 7.25 -9.42
N VAL A 101 8.44 7.89 -8.37
CA VAL A 101 7.13 7.49 -7.84
C VAL A 101 5.99 7.76 -8.83
N LEU A 102 6.05 8.87 -9.58
CA LEU A 102 5.01 9.22 -10.57
C LEU A 102 4.99 8.25 -11.76
N SER A 103 6.18 7.82 -12.23
CA SER A 103 6.30 6.80 -13.28
C SER A 103 5.86 5.41 -12.83
N HIS A 104 5.84 5.15 -11.52
CA HIS A 104 5.37 3.89 -10.92
C HIS A 104 3.92 4.00 -10.39
N GLY A 105 3.15 4.98 -10.87
CA GLY A 105 1.71 5.04 -10.62
C GLY A 105 1.30 5.75 -9.33
N ALA A 106 2.21 6.41 -8.60
CA ALA A 106 1.81 7.36 -7.58
C ALA A 106 1.08 8.56 -8.22
N ARG A 107 0.04 9.05 -7.56
CA ARG A 107 -0.76 10.21 -8.01
C ARG A 107 -0.92 11.27 -6.94
N CYS A 108 -0.38 11.05 -5.74
CA CYS A 108 -0.17 12.10 -4.76
C CYS A 108 1.27 12.07 -4.27
N VAL A 109 1.95 13.22 -4.33
CA VAL A 109 3.35 13.41 -3.88
C VAL A 109 3.43 14.51 -2.84
N GLU A 110 4.49 14.54 -2.05
CA GLU A 110 4.68 15.51 -0.98
C GLU A 110 5.91 16.39 -1.21
N ILE A 111 5.76 17.69 -0.96
CA ILE A 111 6.85 18.66 -0.96
C ILE A 111 6.91 19.31 0.42
N ASP A 112 8.07 19.22 1.08
CA ASP A 112 8.37 19.91 2.33
C ASP A 112 9.31 21.09 2.04
N VAL A 113 8.75 22.30 1.89
CA VAL A 113 9.45 23.48 1.40
C VAL A 113 9.92 24.41 2.52
N TRP A 114 11.20 24.78 2.47
CA TRP A 114 11.91 25.56 3.48
C TRP A 114 12.63 26.77 2.86
N PRO A 115 12.80 27.87 3.60
CA PRO A 115 13.57 29.02 3.12
C PRO A 115 15.07 28.75 3.15
N SER A 116 15.82 29.34 2.22
CA SER A 116 17.29 29.35 2.20
C SER A 116 17.81 30.65 1.60
N SER A 117 19.09 30.98 1.84
CA SER A 117 19.74 32.17 1.28
C SER A 117 19.85 32.15 -0.25
N LYS A 118 19.68 30.98 -0.87
CA LYS A 118 19.72 30.78 -2.34
C LYS A 118 18.33 30.63 -2.97
N GLY A 119 17.26 30.91 -2.21
CA GLY A 119 15.87 30.67 -2.61
C GLY A 119 15.26 29.43 -1.94
N PRO A 120 14.00 29.09 -2.23
CA PRO A 120 13.30 27.98 -1.58
C PRO A 120 13.90 26.61 -1.90
N ILE A 121 14.00 25.76 -0.88
CA ILE A 121 14.56 24.41 -0.96
C ILE A 121 13.57 23.38 -0.42
N VAL A 122 13.75 22.12 -0.82
CA VAL A 122 13.01 20.96 -0.32
C VAL A 122 13.95 20.08 0.50
N THR A 123 13.55 19.77 1.72
CA THR A 123 14.34 18.97 2.65
C THR A 123 13.46 18.43 3.77
N HIS A 124 13.92 17.40 4.49
CA HIS A 124 13.28 16.99 5.72
C HIS A 124 13.75 17.92 6.85
N GLY A 125 12.85 18.75 7.39
CA GLY A 125 13.16 19.72 8.44
C GLY A 125 13.93 19.12 9.62
N HIS A 126 14.90 19.87 10.16
CA HIS A 126 15.67 19.51 11.36
C HIS A 126 16.46 18.18 11.29
N THR A 127 16.78 17.69 10.08
CA THR A 127 17.62 16.50 9.86
C THR A 127 18.88 16.81 9.06
N PHE A 128 19.87 15.91 9.05
CA PHE A 128 21.12 16.04 8.29
C PHE A 128 20.96 15.74 6.78
N SER A 129 19.75 15.89 6.23
CA SER A 129 19.48 15.58 4.83
C SER A 129 20.05 16.63 3.88
N GLN A 130 20.53 16.19 2.71
CA GLN A 130 20.92 17.12 1.63
C GLN A 130 19.64 17.67 1.01
N SER A 131 19.54 19.00 0.92
CA SER A 131 18.39 19.70 0.35
C SER A 131 18.52 19.85 -1.16
N VAL A 132 17.39 20.07 -1.84
CA VAL A 132 17.32 20.29 -3.28
C VAL A 132 16.51 21.55 -3.60
N PRO A 133 16.79 22.29 -4.69
CA PRO A 133 16.01 23.46 -5.03
C PRO A 133 14.53 23.14 -5.29
N PHE A 134 13.62 23.96 -4.77
CA PHE A 134 12.17 23.79 -4.98
C PHE A 134 11.79 23.83 -6.48
N ALA A 135 12.46 24.68 -7.25
CA ALA A 135 12.25 24.77 -8.70
C ALA A 135 12.56 23.48 -9.45
N GLU A 136 13.59 22.74 -9.04
CA GLU A 136 13.94 21.44 -9.66
C GLU A 136 12.91 20.37 -9.34
N VAL A 137 12.37 20.36 -8.11
CA VAL A 137 11.27 19.48 -7.71
C VAL A 137 10.00 19.78 -8.53
N CYS A 138 9.62 21.06 -8.65
CA CYS A 138 8.49 21.44 -9.48
C CYS A 138 8.70 21.05 -10.95
N ALA A 139 9.90 21.24 -11.50
CA ALA A 139 10.23 20.84 -12.88
C ALA A 139 10.11 19.32 -13.09
N ALA A 140 10.60 18.51 -12.14
CA ALA A 140 10.48 17.04 -12.20
C ALA A 140 9.02 16.59 -12.20
N ILE A 141 8.17 17.15 -11.32
CA ILE A 141 6.73 16.87 -11.30
C ILE A 141 6.07 17.31 -12.62
N GLY A 142 6.38 18.52 -13.09
CA GLY A 142 5.82 19.07 -14.33
C GLY A 142 6.20 18.26 -15.57
N ALA A 143 7.39 17.66 -15.59
CA ALA A 143 7.84 16.79 -16.68
C ALA A 143 7.17 15.41 -16.67
N ALA A 144 6.81 14.89 -15.49
CA ALA A 144 6.15 13.60 -15.35
C ALA A 144 4.64 13.62 -15.69
N VAL A 145 4.01 14.79 -15.70
CA VAL A 145 2.59 14.97 -16.01
C VAL A 145 2.41 15.30 -17.49
N VAL A 146 1.59 14.52 -18.20
CA VAL A 146 1.26 14.67 -19.63
C VAL A 146 -0.26 14.75 -19.83
N ASP A 147 -0.72 15.20 -21.00
CA ASP A 147 -2.13 15.59 -21.20
C ASP A 147 -3.15 14.47 -20.93
N ASP A 148 -2.79 13.20 -21.14
CA ASP A 148 -3.64 12.02 -20.93
C ASP A 148 -3.41 11.33 -19.57
N CYS A 149 -2.53 11.86 -18.71
CA CYS A 149 -2.29 11.27 -17.41
C CYS A 149 -3.35 11.67 -16.38
N TRP A 150 -3.72 10.74 -15.51
CA TRP A 150 -4.62 11.04 -14.39
C TRP A 150 -4.04 12.14 -13.49
N PRO A 151 -4.91 12.95 -12.85
CA PRO A 151 -4.48 14.11 -12.08
C PRO A 151 -3.46 13.74 -11.00
N VAL A 152 -2.48 14.63 -10.84
CA VAL A 152 -1.47 14.55 -9.78
C VAL A 152 -1.80 15.55 -8.69
N LEU A 153 -1.83 15.07 -7.45
CA LEU A 153 -2.01 15.87 -6.26
C LEU A 153 -0.65 16.13 -5.61
N VAL A 154 -0.41 17.37 -5.18
CA VAL A 154 0.82 17.78 -4.52
C VAL A 154 0.49 18.25 -3.11
N SER A 155 0.81 17.44 -2.10
CA SER A 155 0.73 17.83 -0.69
C SER A 155 1.87 18.80 -0.38
N LEU A 156 1.56 20.08 -0.17
CA LEU A 156 2.56 21.10 0.13
C LEU A 156 2.64 21.35 1.65
N GLU A 157 3.73 20.94 2.27
CA GLU A 157 4.10 21.35 3.62
C GLU A 157 5.00 22.59 3.53
N CYS A 158 4.48 23.75 3.94
CA CYS A 158 5.14 25.04 3.72
C CYS A 158 5.68 25.64 5.01
N HIS A 159 7.01 25.76 5.10
CA HIS A 159 7.74 26.47 6.15
C HIS A 159 8.32 27.80 5.67
N VAL A 160 7.96 28.23 4.46
CA VAL A 160 8.28 29.56 3.91
C VAL A 160 7.14 30.51 4.26
N TYR A 161 7.45 31.54 5.06
CA TYR A 161 6.46 32.52 5.50
C TYR A 161 6.73 33.93 5.00
N GLY A 162 5.67 34.73 4.87
CA GLY A 162 5.68 36.05 4.26
C GLY A 162 5.11 36.01 2.84
N GLU A 163 4.23 36.98 2.54
CA GLU A 163 3.46 37.03 1.29
C GLU A 163 4.36 37.04 0.05
N GLU A 164 5.36 37.92 0.00
CA GLU A 164 6.32 38.00 -1.13
C GLU A 164 7.06 36.68 -1.39
N LYS A 165 7.45 35.96 -0.32
CA LYS A 165 8.16 34.68 -0.44
C LYS A 165 7.24 33.55 -0.88
N GLN A 166 5.98 33.58 -0.47
CA GLN A 166 4.99 32.59 -0.91
C GLN A 166 4.50 32.88 -2.33
N GLU A 167 4.45 34.15 -2.75
CA GLU A 167 4.26 34.54 -4.15
C GLU A 167 5.41 34.02 -5.03
N GLU A 168 6.65 34.03 -4.53
CA GLU A 168 7.78 33.39 -5.20
C GLU A 168 7.56 31.88 -5.41
N LEU A 169 7.01 31.16 -4.42
CA LEU A 169 6.66 29.74 -4.56
C LEU A 169 5.62 29.53 -5.67
N VAL A 170 4.55 30.33 -5.66
CA VAL A 170 3.49 30.25 -6.68
C VAL A 170 4.05 30.58 -8.06
N ARG A 171 4.94 31.56 -8.18
CA ARG A 171 5.62 31.90 -9.44
C ARG A 171 6.45 30.73 -9.95
N ILE A 172 7.21 30.05 -9.09
CA ILE A 172 8.01 28.87 -9.45
C ILE A 172 7.09 27.73 -9.94
N MET A 173 5.99 27.45 -9.23
CA MET A 173 5.01 26.44 -9.64
C MET A 173 4.39 26.77 -11.00
N LYS A 174 3.97 28.02 -11.22
CA LYS A 174 3.44 28.48 -12.52
C LYS A 174 4.45 28.35 -13.66
N GLN A 175 5.72 28.67 -13.40
CA GLN A 175 6.79 28.53 -14.39
C GLN A 175 7.06 27.07 -14.76
N ALA A 176 7.05 26.18 -13.78
CA ALA A 176 7.34 24.76 -14.00
C ALA A 176 6.17 23.99 -14.61
N TRP A 177 4.94 24.32 -14.23
CA TRP A 177 3.75 23.53 -14.58
C TRP A 177 2.91 24.16 -15.69
N GLY A 178 3.02 25.47 -15.91
CA GLY A 178 2.30 26.18 -16.96
C GLY A 178 0.79 25.90 -16.92
N SER A 179 0.22 25.49 -18.06
CA SER A 179 -1.20 25.15 -18.19
C SER A 179 -1.62 23.88 -17.45
N LYS A 180 -0.69 23.06 -16.96
CA LYS A 180 -1.00 21.87 -16.16
C LYS A 180 -1.45 22.23 -14.76
N PHE A 181 -1.09 23.41 -14.24
CA PHE A 181 -1.41 23.82 -12.88
C PHE A 181 -2.85 24.35 -12.78
N ILE A 182 -3.63 23.77 -11.86
CA ILE A 182 -4.90 24.34 -11.41
C ILE A 182 -4.61 25.30 -10.25
N ASP A 183 -4.48 26.58 -10.57
CA ASP A 183 -4.11 27.64 -9.62
C ASP A 183 -5.32 28.46 -9.13
N ARG A 184 -6.54 28.10 -9.52
CA ARG A 184 -7.81 28.77 -9.17
C ARG A 184 -9.01 27.86 -9.43
N LYS A 185 -10.19 28.28 -8.98
CA LYS A 185 -11.48 27.66 -9.38
C LYS A 185 -11.61 27.67 -10.91
N LEU A 186 -12.01 26.55 -11.49
CA LEU A 186 -12.33 26.44 -12.91
C LEU A 186 -13.67 27.11 -13.23
N ASP A 187 -13.79 27.62 -14.46
CA ASP A 187 -15.04 28.19 -14.97
C ASP A 187 -16.03 27.06 -15.28
N GLY A 188 -17.22 27.12 -14.69
CA GLY A 188 -18.20 26.03 -14.70
C GLY A 188 -18.50 25.62 -13.26
N ASP A 189 -19.76 25.73 -12.84
CA ASP A 189 -20.16 25.54 -11.45
C ASP A 189 -20.27 24.04 -11.13
N GLU A 190 -19.13 23.36 -11.13
CA GLU A 190 -19.02 21.97 -10.73
C GLU A 190 -18.73 21.92 -9.23
N ASP A 191 -19.78 21.64 -8.45
CA ASP A 191 -19.71 21.43 -7.00
C ASP A 191 -18.77 20.28 -6.61
N LYS A 192 -18.38 19.41 -7.56
CA LYS A 192 -17.49 18.27 -7.34
C LYS A 192 -16.54 18.04 -8.52
N ILE A 193 -15.25 18.18 -8.25
CA ILE A 193 -14.18 17.88 -9.21
C ILE A 193 -14.02 16.36 -9.42
N THR A 194 -13.84 15.94 -10.68
CA THR A 194 -13.61 14.54 -11.08
C THR A 194 -12.26 14.41 -11.79
N PRO A 195 -11.66 13.21 -11.83
CA PRO A 195 -10.43 13.00 -12.59
C PRO A 195 -10.52 13.31 -14.08
N GLU A 196 -11.70 13.15 -14.68
CA GLU A 196 -11.96 13.48 -16.08
C GLU A 196 -11.83 14.98 -16.36
N ILE A 197 -12.39 15.83 -15.50
CA ILE A 197 -12.35 17.30 -15.66
C ILE A 197 -10.90 17.82 -15.62
N VAL A 198 -10.06 17.22 -14.77
CA VAL A 198 -8.68 17.65 -14.55
C VAL A 198 -7.64 16.62 -15.01
N MET A 199 -7.95 15.90 -16.08
CA MET A 199 -6.98 15.04 -16.76
C MET A 199 -5.78 15.86 -17.23
N GLY A 200 -4.57 15.35 -16.99
CA GLY A 200 -3.30 16.00 -17.32
C GLY A 200 -2.96 17.20 -16.44
N ARG A 201 -3.60 17.33 -15.27
CA ARG A 201 -3.44 18.49 -14.38
C ARG A 201 -2.78 18.17 -13.04
N ILE A 202 -2.26 19.22 -12.43
CA ILE A 202 -1.61 19.26 -11.12
C ILE A 202 -2.44 20.13 -10.19
N LEU A 203 -2.82 19.57 -9.04
CA LEU A 203 -3.56 20.26 -7.98
C LEU A 203 -2.73 20.25 -6.69
N VAL A 204 -2.77 21.34 -5.91
CA VAL A 204 -1.96 21.47 -4.69
C VAL A 204 -2.88 21.40 -3.46
N MET A 205 -2.49 20.62 -2.46
CA MET A 205 -3.10 20.64 -1.13
C MET A 205 -2.37 21.70 -0.30
N VAL A 206 -3.10 22.72 0.15
CA VAL A 206 -2.53 23.86 0.89
C VAL A 206 -3.20 23.98 2.25
N GLU A 207 -2.42 24.22 3.30
CA GLU A 207 -2.98 24.45 4.64
C GLU A 207 -3.86 25.70 4.66
N TYR A 208 -5.11 25.53 5.10
CA TYR A 208 -6.10 26.59 5.21
C TYR A 208 -6.25 27.06 6.66
N TYR A 209 -6.25 28.38 6.84
CA TYR A 209 -6.59 29.02 8.10
C TYR A 209 -7.76 29.97 7.90
N PRO A 210 -8.85 29.86 8.67
CA PRO A 210 -9.94 30.82 8.58
C PRO A 210 -9.44 32.23 8.96
N PRO A 211 -9.95 33.27 8.29
CA PRO A 211 -9.63 34.66 8.63
C PRO A 211 -9.94 34.95 10.12
N PRO A 212 -9.16 35.81 10.79
CA PRO A 212 -9.55 36.32 12.09
C PRO A 212 -10.93 36.97 11.99
N ILE A 213 -11.89 36.54 12.82
CA ILE A 213 -13.14 37.28 12.97
C ILE A 213 -12.76 38.67 13.50
N PRO A 214 -13.16 39.77 12.83
CA PRO A 214 -12.90 41.11 13.34
C PRO A 214 -13.51 41.22 14.73
N SER A 215 -12.67 41.28 15.76
CA SER A 215 -13.14 41.61 17.10
C SER A 215 -13.57 43.08 17.07
N LEU A 216 -14.84 43.35 17.37
CA LEU A 216 -15.44 44.69 17.46
C LEU A 216 -14.85 45.60 18.55
N ASN A 217 -13.63 45.37 19.00
CA ASN A 217 -12.92 46.22 19.96
C ASN A 217 -11.47 46.39 19.50
N GLU A 218 -11.24 47.34 18.60
CA GLU A 218 -9.93 47.95 18.40
C GLU A 218 -9.62 48.85 19.60
N GLY A 219 -8.46 48.64 20.20
CA GLY A 219 -7.93 49.46 21.29
C GLY A 219 -7.32 48.60 22.38
N HIS A 220 -6.06 48.19 22.19
CA HIS A 220 -5.00 48.33 23.21
C HIS A 220 -3.67 47.84 22.63
N GLU A 221 -2.65 48.67 22.84
CA GLU A 221 -1.32 48.70 22.24
C GLU A 221 -0.52 47.39 22.37
N GLU A 222 0.22 47.06 21.31
CA GLU A 222 1.25 46.03 21.26
C GLU A 222 2.43 46.42 22.20
N SER A 223 2.80 45.54 23.11
CA SER A 223 4.10 45.60 23.79
C SER A 223 5.00 44.49 23.26
N GLU A 224 6.04 44.90 22.53
CA GLU A 224 7.14 44.05 22.08
C GLU A 224 7.99 43.57 23.27
N VAL A 225 8.25 42.27 23.35
CA VAL A 225 9.29 41.68 24.21
C VAL A 225 10.08 40.66 23.38
N PRO A 226 11.43 40.67 23.39
CA PRO A 226 12.27 39.98 22.40
C PRO A 226 12.38 38.45 22.64
N PRO A 227 12.85 37.67 21.64
CA PRO A 227 12.68 36.23 21.60
C PRO A 227 13.78 35.50 22.38
N ASN A 228 13.38 34.60 23.28
CA ASN A 228 14.23 33.47 23.64
C ASN A 228 13.87 32.29 22.74
N SER A 229 14.86 31.87 21.98
CA SER A 229 14.86 30.72 21.08
C SER A 229 14.62 29.42 21.82
N SER A 230 13.43 28.84 21.65
CA SER A 230 13.20 27.40 21.77
C SER A 230 11.78 27.06 21.28
N SER A 231 11.63 26.74 20.00
CA SER A 231 10.45 26.03 19.51
C SER A 231 10.89 24.74 18.84
N SER A 232 11.01 23.72 19.66
CA SER A 232 10.96 22.32 19.26
C SER A 232 9.58 22.03 18.64
N SER A 233 9.52 21.70 17.35
CA SER A 233 8.40 20.97 16.74
C SER A 233 8.50 19.48 17.07
N SER A 234 8.59 19.19 18.37
CA SER A 234 8.19 17.89 18.91
C SER A 234 6.68 17.93 19.11
N SER A 235 5.96 17.04 18.43
CA SER A 235 4.53 16.83 18.61
C SER A 235 4.19 16.53 20.08
N SER A 236 3.80 17.56 20.82
CA SER A 236 3.14 17.46 22.11
C SER A 236 1.71 17.95 21.94
N SER A 237 0.78 17.01 22.05
CA SER A 237 -0.66 17.26 22.15
C SER A 237 -0.97 17.85 23.52
N SER A 238 -0.93 19.18 23.62
CA SER A 238 -1.57 19.90 24.73
C SER A 238 -3.02 20.19 24.36
N GLU A 239 -3.93 19.51 25.04
CA GLU A 239 -5.36 19.80 24.99
C GLU A 239 -5.65 21.07 25.78
N SER A 240 -6.08 22.12 25.08
CA SER A 240 -6.72 23.27 25.72
C SER A 240 -8.23 23.11 25.59
N GLU A 241 -8.91 23.01 26.72
CA GLU A 241 -10.37 23.10 26.88
C GLU A 241 -10.86 24.42 26.25
N GLY A 242 -11.47 24.32 25.07
CA GLY A 242 -12.05 25.45 24.34
C GLY A 242 -13.50 25.14 23.97
N ASN A 243 -14.38 26.10 24.25
CA ASN A 243 -15.83 26.10 24.00
C ASN A 243 -16.25 25.36 22.71
N GLU A 244 -17.16 24.37 22.84
CA GLU A 244 -17.58 23.43 21.78
C GLU A 244 -18.24 24.08 20.53
N SER A 245 -18.54 25.39 20.56
CA SER A 245 -19.23 26.08 19.47
C SER A 245 -18.36 26.47 18.27
N SER A 246 -17.03 26.39 18.37
CA SER A 246 -16.13 26.75 17.27
C SER A 246 -15.73 25.51 16.46
N LEU A 247 -16.16 25.41 15.21
CA LEU A 247 -15.71 24.36 14.27
C LEU A 247 -14.20 24.45 13.95
N TRP A 248 -13.59 25.60 14.22
CA TRP A 248 -12.24 25.99 13.80
C TRP A 248 -11.19 25.86 14.91
N PRO A 249 -9.98 25.34 14.64
CA PRO A 249 -8.87 25.36 15.60
C PRO A 249 -8.49 26.79 15.99
N ARG A 250 -8.57 27.13 17.29
CA ARG A 250 -8.34 28.50 17.80
C ARG A 250 -6.89 28.84 18.14
N LYS A 251 -5.89 28.05 17.71
CA LYS A 251 -4.50 28.42 17.97
C LYS A 251 -4.21 29.74 17.25
N LYS A 252 -3.93 30.81 18.01
CA LYS A 252 -3.46 32.08 17.45
C LYS A 252 -2.07 31.84 16.85
N ILE A 253 -2.04 31.51 15.56
CA ILE A 253 -0.79 31.45 14.80
C ILE A 253 -0.38 32.91 14.54
N PRO A 254 0.85 33.31 14.91
CA PRO A 254 1.37 34.63 14.58
C PRO A 254 1.22 34.92 13.09
N SER A 255 0.82 36.14 12.71
CA SER A 255 0.59 36.52 11.31
C SER A 255 1.78 36.19 10.40
N HIS A 256 3.00 36.37 10.91
CA HIS A 256 4.24 36.08 10.20
C HIS A 256 4.54 34.58 9.99
N LEU A 257 3.74 33.66 10.55
CA LEU A 257 3.84 32.20 10.36
C LEU A 257 2.63 31.62 9.62
N ARG A 258 1.84 32.47 8.94
CA ARG A 258 0.64 32.03 8.23
C ARG A 258 0.89 31.77 6.75
N ILE A 259 0.07 30.89 6.21
CA ILE A 259 -0.17 30.79 4.77
C ILE A 259 -0.90 32.07 4.33
N SER A 260 -0.34 32.75 3.32
CA SER A 260 -0.90 33.94 2.67
C SER A 260 -2.06 33.54 1.76
N GLN A 261 -2.91 34.52 1.43
CA GLN A 261 -4.03 34.26 0.53
C GLN A 261 -3.56 33.79 -0.86
N VAL A 262 -2.47 34.35 -1.38
CA VAL A 262 -1.88 33.96 -2.68
C VAL A 262 -1.56 32.47 -2.74
N LEU A 263 -1.03 31.90 -1.64
CA LEU A 263 -0.76 30.47 -1.57
C LEU A 263 -2.02 29.65 -1.23
N ALA A 264 -2.94 30.16 -0.42
CA ALA A 264 -4.20 29.49 -0.12
C ALA A 264 -5.09 29.33 -1.37
N ASP A 265 -5.13 30.33 -2.25
CA ASP A 265 -5.97 30.36 -3.45
C ASP A 265 -5.63 29.23 -4.43
N VAL A 266 -4.34 28.87 -4.57
CA VAL A 266 -3.94 27.75 -5.44
C VAL A 266 -4.35 26.38 -4.88
N GLY A 267 -4.78 26.32 -3.62
CA GLY A 267 -5.32 25.14 -2.96
C GLY A 267 -6.85 25.03 -3.02
N TYR A 268 -7.54 25.79 -3.89
CA TYR A 268 -9.00 25.93 -3.89
C TYR A 268 -9.79 24.61 -3.79
N TYR A 269 -9.38 23.56 -4.49
CA TYR A 269 -10.03 22.24 -4.50
C TYR A 269 -9.55 21.28 -3.41
N LEU A 270 -8.48 21.61 -2.67
CA LEU A 270 -7.83 20.73 -1.68
C LEU A 270 -7.33 21.54 -0.48
N GLN A 271 -8.27 22.15 0.24
CA GLN A 271 -7.95 23.00 1.39
C GLN A 271 -7.67 22.14 2.62
N SER A 272 -6.39 21.99 2.95
CA SER A 272 -5.89 21.10 4.00
C SER A 272 -6.10 21.68 5.39
N MET A 273 -6.73 20.90 6.26
CA MET A 273 -6.98 21.27 7.65
C MET A 273 -6.60 20.17 8.63
N LYS A 274 -6.04 20.56 9.77
CA LYS A 274 -5.87 19.65 10.90
C LYS A 274 -7.22 19.46 11.61
N PRO A 275 -7.69 18.21 11.80
CA PRO A 275 -8.98 17.97 12.42
C PRO A 275 -8.99 18.37 13.90
N THR A 276 -10.13 18.92 14.35
CA THR A 276 -10.43 19.12 15.78
C THR A 276 -11.02 17.85 16.41
N LYS A 277 -11.29 17.84 17.73
CA LYS A 277 -12.06 16.77 18.38
C LYS A 277 -13.40 16.54 17.67
N ASN A 278 -13.82 15.27 17.61
CA ASN A 278 -15.09 14.83 16.99
C ASN A 278 -15.30 15.34 15.56
N TRP A 279 -14.23 15.54 14.79
CA TRP A 279 -14.31 15.99 13.40
C TRP A 279 -15.23 15.13 12.52
N PHE A 280 -15.33 13.83 12.81
CA PHE A 280 -16.12 12.86 12.05
C PHE A 280 -17.64 13.04 12.21
N THR A 281 -18.10 13.91 13.11
CA THR A 281 -19.52 14.28 13.26
C THR A 281 -19.81 15.71 12.77
N LYS A 282 -18.81 16.44 12.27
CA LYS A 282 -18.94 17.83 11.86
C LYS A 282 -19.27 17.94 10.37
N LEU A 283 -20.07 18.93 10.03
CA LEU A 283 -20.26 19.39 8.66
C LEU A 283 -19.42 20.65 8.46
N PHE A 284 -18.64 20.68 7.38
CA PHE A 284 -17.83 21.81 6.99
C PHE A 284 -18.46 22.45 5.75
N SER A 285 -19.08 23.63 5.92
CA SER A 285 -19.80 24.32 4.85
C SER A 285 -19.04 25.48 4.21
N ASP A 286 -18.02 26.01 4.89
CA ASP A 286 -17.22 27.15 4.45
C ASP A 286 -15.84 27.10 5.12
N PRO A 287 -14.71 27.12 4.40
CA PRO A 287 -14.61 27.15 2.95
C PRO A 287 -15.08 25.85 2.28
N PRO A 288 -15.40 25.90 0.98
CA PRO A 288 -15.66 24.69 0.19
C PRO A 288 -14.38 23.85 0.05
N ASN A 289 -14.53 22.57 -0.31
CA ASN A 289 -13.43 21.66 -0.64
C ASN A 289 -12.41 21.42 0.48
N ILE A 290 -12.88 21.41 1.73
CA ILE A 290 -12.04 21.05 2.87
C ILE A 290 -11.63 19.58 2.78
N MET A 291 -10.34 19.35 2.99
CA MET A 291 -9.76 18.04 3.21
C MET A 291 -9.04 17.97 4.56
N LEU A 292 -9.13 16.82 5.24
CA LEU A 292 -8.57 16.65 6.58
C LEU A 292 -7.22 15.95 6.52
N ASN A 293 -6.19 16.54 7.14
CA ASN A 293 -4.85 15.96 7.27
C ASN A 293 -4.66 15.37 8.67
N ILE A 294 -4.63 14.04 8.76
CA ILE A 294 -4.77 13.29 10.01
C ILE A 294 -3.55 12.40 10.23
N SER A 295 -2.94 12.49 11.42
CA SER A 295 -1.83 11.60 11.76
C SER A 295 -2.32 10.16 11.94
N GLU A 296 -1.48 9.20 11.55
CA GLU A 296 -1.70 7.78 11.79
C GLU A 296 -2.12 7.49 13.25
N SER A 297 -1.39 8.04 14.22
CA SER A 297 -1.64 7.76 15.66
C SER A 297 -3.00 8.29 16.11
N SER A 298 -3.35 9.51 15.71
CA SER A 298 -4.66 10.09 16.03
C SER A 298 -5.79 9.28 15.42
N PHE A 299 -5.64 8.83 14.17
CA PHE A 299 -6.68 8.06 13.49
C PHE A 299 -6.83 6.64 14.07
N LEU A 300 -5.72 5.94 14.32
CA LEU A 300 -5.75 4.60 14.94
C LEU A 300 -6.43 4.61 16.32
N SER A 301 -6.28 5.69 17.09
CA SER A 301 -6.95 5.86 18.38
C SER A 301 -8.48 5.92 18.28
N LEU A 302 -9.03 6.33 17.12
CA LEU A 302 -10.47 6.31 16.85
C LEU A 302 -10.94 4.90 16.48
N LEU A 303 -10.11 4.14 15.77
CA LEU A 303 -10.46 2.79 15.33
C LEU A 303 -10.54 1.77 16.48
N THR A 304 -10.01 2.08 17.67
CA THR A 304 -10.16 1.24 18.87
C THR A 304 -11.54 1.41 19.52
N GLN A 305 -12.33 2.40 19.08
CA GLN A 305 -13.67 2.71 19.59
C GLN A 305 -14.73 1.80 18.94
N PRO A 306 -15.95 1.72 19.51
CA PRO A 306 -17.00 0.78 19.07
C PRO A 306 -17.44 0.91 17.61
N LYS A 307 -18.05 -0.16 17.05
CA LYS A 307 -18.53 -0.27 15.65
C LYS A 307 -19.26 0.96 15.05
N PRO A 308 -20.09 1.72 15.77
CA PRO A 308 -20.74 2.93 15.23
C PRO A 308 -19.75 3.94 14.63
N ILE A 309 -18.50 4.01 15.11
CA ILE A 309 -17.51 4.95 14.58
C ILE A 309 -17.10 4.62 13.15
N LEU A 310 -17.03 3.33 12.78
CA LEU A 310 -16.62 2.93 11.44
C LEU A 310 -17.62 3.44 10.39
N ASN A 311 -18.91 3.28 10.65
CA ASN A 311 -19.96 3.77 9.75
C ASN A 311 -19.92 5.30 9.63
N LEU A 312 -19.73 6.02 10.75
CA LEU A 312 -19.56 7.48 10.73
C LEU A 312 -18.35 7.90 9.89
N LEU A 313 -17.22 7.21 10.01
CA LEU A 313 -16.02 7.50 9.23
C LEU A 313 -16.23 7.25 7.72
N ILE A 314 -16.95 6.18 7.36
CA ILE A 314 -17.29 5.85 5.98
C ILE A 314 -18.23 6.91 5.40
N THR A 315 -19.32 7.24 6.09
CA THR A 315 -20.26 8.30 5.67
C THR A 315 -19.57 9.65 5.55
N HIS A 316 -18.72 10.03 6.52
CA HIS A 316 -17.94 11.27 6.42
C HIS A 316 -17.02 11.28 5.19
N SER A 317 -16.54 10.12 4.75
CA SER A 317 -15.65 10.03 3.59
C SER A 317 -16.34 10.31 2.26
N GLN A 318 -17.67 10.28 2.23
CA GLN A 318 -18.48 10.58 1.04
C GLN A 318 -18.53 12.10 0.76
N SER A 319 -18.25 12.91 1.78
CA SER A 319 -18.32 14.37 1.68
C SER A 319 -16.94 15.04 1.75
N TYR A 320 -15.97 14.44 2.42
CA TYR A 320 -14.68 15.09 2.69
C TYR A 320 -13.50 14.17 2.44
N ILE A 321 -12.52 14.68 1.70
CA ILE A 321 -11.24 14.00 1.48
C ILE A 321 -10.46 13.93 2.79
N ARG A 322 -9.77 12.81 2.99
CA ARG A 322 -8.88 12.60 4.15
C ARG A 322 -7.53 12.12 3.71
N ARG A 323 -6.50 12.83 4.15
CA ARG A 323 -5.10 12.44 4.06
C ARG A 323 -4.64 11.84 5.39
N ILE A 324 -4.06 10.65 5.33
CA ILE A 324 -3.41 9.97 6.45
C ILE A 324 -1.91 9.95 6.19
N TYR A 325 -1.11 10.35 7.17
CA TYR A 325 0.35 10.32 7.06
C TYR A 325 1.01 9.55 8.23
N PRO A 326 2.19 8.94 8.00
CA PRO A 326 2.90 8.15 8.99
C PRO A 326 3.26 8.96 10.24
N LYS A 327 3.29 8.29 11.40
CA LYS A 327 3.77 8.90 12.65
C LYS A 327 5.24 9.34 12.52
N GLY A 328 5.57 10.54 12.99
CA GLY A 328 6.95 11.06 12.97
C GLY A 328 7.99 10.23 13.74
N LEU A 329 7.57 9.31 14.61
CA LEU A 329 8.48 8.35 15.28
C LEU A 329 8.93 7.18 14.37
N ARG A 330 8.42 7.07 13.14
CA ARG A 330 8.85 6.06 12.16
C ARG A 330 10.21 6.42 11.56
N LEU A 331 11.21 6.66 12.39
CA LEU A 331 12.56 7.11 12.04
C LEU A 331 13.29 6.21 11.02
N THR A 332 12.88 4.95 10.91
CA THR A 332 13.38 3.98 9.93
C THR A 332 12.64 4.01 8.59
N SER A 333 11.69 4.93 8.41
CA SER A 333 10.82 5.05 7.23
C SER A 333 9.95 3.81 6.98
N SER A 334 9.57 3.09 8.04
CA SER A 334 8.57 2.02 7.95
C SER A 334 7.19 2.58 7.60
N ASN A 335 6.36 1.77 6.96
CA ASN A 335 5.02 2.18 6.55
C ASN A 335 3.94 1.85 7.58
N LEU A 336 2.87 2.64 7.51
CA LEU A 336 1.59 2.31 8.11
C LEU A 336 0.90 1.16 7.34
N ARG A 337 -0.20 0.66 7.88
CA ARG A 337 -1.03 -0.38 7.22
C ARG A 337 -2.17 0.29 6.44
N PRO A 338 -2.07 0.45 5.11
CA PRO A 338 -2.96 1.34 4.38
C PRO A 338 -4.42 0.84 4.34
N TYR A 339 -4.61 -0.47 4.27
CA TYR A 339 -5.93 -1.12 4.22
C TYR A 339 -6.82 -0.81 5.42
N LEU A 340 -6.25 -0.51 6.60
CA LEU A 340 -7.04 -0.07 7.77
C LEU A 340 -7.72 1.27 7.52
N PHE A 341 -7.03 2.19 6.83
CA PHE A 341 -7.53 3.52 6.56
C PHE A 341 -8.45 3.54 5.34
N TRP A 342 -8.12 2.77 4.29
CA TRP A 342 -9.04 2.55 3.16
C TRP A 342 -10.35 1.90 3.60
N GLY A 343 -10.28 1.00 4.59
CA GLY A 343 -11.43 0.42 5.29
C GLY A 343 -12.43 1.42 5.88
N THR A 344 -11.99 2.67 6.10
CA THR A 344 -12.84 3.77 6.57
C THR A 344 -13.28 4.73 5.47
N GLY A 345 -12.86 4.49 4.23
CA GLY A 345 -13.02 5.40 3.10
C GLY A 345 -12.00 6.55 3.05
N SER A 346 -10.91 6.50 3.83
CA SER A 346 -9.86 7.54 3.73
C SER A 346 -9.13 7.43 2.38
N HIS A 347 -8.82 8.57 1.75
CA HIS A 347 -8.56 8.64 0.31
C HIS A 347 -7.06 8.60 -0.01
N VAL A 348 -6.31 9.48 0.67
CA VAL A 348 -4.90 9.77 0.44
C VAL A 348 -4.14 9.16 1.60
N VAL A 349 -3.66 7.93 1.46
CA VAL A 349 -2.99 7.20 2.56
C VAL A 349 -1.51 7.12 2.22
N ALA A 350 -0.73 8.03 2.78
CA ALA A 350 0.64 8.29 2.37
C ALA A 350 1.63 7.26 2.94
N LEU A 351 2.47 6.71 2.06
CA LEU A 351 3.50 5.72 2.39
C LEU A 351 4.90 6.22 2.02
N ASN A 352 5.92 5.79 2.73
CA ASN A 352 7.32 5.93 2.36
C ASN A 352 7.64 4.94 1.21
N TRP A 353 7.73 5.45 -0.03
CA TRP A 353 7.93 4.65 -1.25
C TRP A 353 9.31 3.99 -1.34
N GLN A 354 10.31 4.58 -0.69
CA GLN A 354 11.66 4.05 -0.58
C GLN A 354 11.77 2.78 0.30
N THR A 355 10.68 2.34 0.94
CA THR A 355 10.64 1.17 1.83
C THR A 355 9.63 0.14 1.33
N TYR A 356 10.12 -0.96 0.72
CA TYR A 356 9.28 -2.08 0.28
C TYR A 356 8.94 -3.04 1.44
N ASP A 357 8.06 -2.62 2.34
CA ASP A 357 7.55 -3.44 3.44
C ASP A 357 6.12 -3.94 3.20
N HIS A 358 5.44 -4.45 4.24
CA HIS A 358 4.05 -4.92 4.12
C HIS A 358 3.09 -3.82 3.64
N GLY A 359 3.32 -2.56 4.03
CA GLY A 359 2.49 -1.44 3.59
C GLY A 359 2.61 -1.22 2.09
N MET A 360 3.84 -1.26 1.57
CA MET A 360 4.10 -1.12 0.13
C MET A 360 3.60 -2.31 -0.68
N GLN A 361 3.75 -3.55 -0.16
CA GLN A 361 3.20 -4.74 -0.82
C GLN A 361 1.68 -4.64 -1.02
N VAL A 362 0.96 -4.12 -0.02
CA VAL A 362 -0.48 -3.87 -0.13
C VAL A 362 -0.80 -2.68 -1.05
N ASN A 363 0.04 -1.64 -1.07
CA ASN A 363 -0.09 -0.52 -2.00
C ASN A 363 0.01 -0.99 -3.47
N GLU A 364 1.03 -1.78 -3.77
CA GLU A 364 1.20 -2.41 -5.08
C GLU A 364 -0.01 -3.28 -5.43
N ALA A 365 -0.46 -4.12 -4.49
CA ALA A 365 -1.63 -4.97 -4.70
C ALA A 365 -2.94 -4.20 -4.94
N MET A 366 -3.04 -2.96 -4.42
CA MET A 366 -4.21 -2.09 -4.60
C MET A 366 -4.20 -1.37 -5.95
N PHE A 367 -3.02 -0.90 -6.39
CA PHE A 367 -2.90 0.03 -7.52
C PHE A 367 -2.29 -0.56 -8.79
N VAL A 368 -1.77 -1.79 -8.77
CA VAL A 368 -1.20 -2.45 -9.96
C VAL A 368 -2.25 -2.54 -11.08
N GLY A 369 -1.89 -2.09 -12.29
CA GLY A 369 -2.79 -2.05 -13.44
C GLY A 369 -3.87 -0.97 -13.40
N THR A 370 -3.81 -0.05 -12.42
CA THR A 370 -4.69 1.11 -12.29
C THR A 370 -3.92 2.38 -12.66
N PRO A 371 -4.60 3.50 -12.93
CA PRO A 371 -3.93 4.77 -13.18
C PRO A 371 -3.40 5.47 -11.91
N GLY A 372 -3.35 4.76 -10.77
CA GLY A 372 -3.04 5.32 -9.44
C GLY A 372 -4.26 5.88 -8.69
N TRP A 373 -5.44 5.73 -9.29
CA TRP A 373 -6.75 6.04 -8.72
C TRP A 373 -7.60 4.77 -8.77
N VAL A 374 -8.26 4.43 -7.66
CA VAL A 374 -9.13 3.25 -7.55
C VAL A 374 -10.47 3.68 -6.94
N PRO A 375 -11.61 3.43 -7.61
CA PRO A 375 -12.91 3.75 -7.04
C PRO A 375 -13.09 3.00 -5.72
N LYS A 376 -13.68 3.66 -4.73
CA LYS A 376 -14.16 3.01 -3.52
C LYS A 376 -15.26 2.01 -3.88
N PRO A 377 -15.45 0.94 -3.10
CA PRO A 377 -16.58 0.03 -3.25
C PRO A 377 -17.90 0.81 -3.30
N ALA A 378 -18.85 0.36 -4.12
CA ALA A 378 -20.11 1.07 -4.35
C ALA A 378 -20.86 1.40 -3.04
N TRP A 379 -20.84 0.47 -2.09
CA TRP A 379 -21.47 0.65 -0.78
C TRP A 379 -20.79 1.70 0.12
N MET A 380 -19.53 2.06 -0.15
CA MET A 380 -18.84 3.17 0.53
C MET A 380 -19.16 4.53 -0.10
N ARG A 381 -19.59 4.55 -1.36
CA ARG A 381 -19.89 5.79 -2.11
C ARG A 381 -21.34 6.21 -1.96
N ASP A 382 -22.26 5.24 -1.88
CA ASP A 382 -23.70 5.49 -1.78
C ASP A 382 -24.19 5.44 -0.31
N PRO A 383 -24.69 6.57 0.23
CA PRO A 383 -25.29 6.61 1.57
C PRO A 383 -26.46 5.65 1.76
N THR A 384 -27.17 5.29 0.69
CA THR A 384 -28.34 4.39 0.71
C THR A 384 -27.94 2.92 0.79
N LEU A 385 -26.74 2.56 0.33
CA LEU A 385 -26.21 1.19 0.37
C LEU A 385 -25.43 0.88 1.66
N GLY A 386 -24.87 1.91 2.33
CA GLY A 386 -23.99 1.75 3.49
C GLY A 386 -24.67 1.63 4.86
N ALA A 387 -26.01 1.68 4.94
CA ALA A 387 -26.72 1.90 6.20
C ALA A 387 -27.07 0.63 7.03
N ASP A 388 -27.00 -0.59 6.45
CA ASP A 388 -27.33 -1.82 7.18
C ASP A 388 -26.21 -2.88 7.07
N PRO A 389 -25.43 -3.11 8.14
CA PRO A 389 -24.31 -4.07 8.14
C PRO A 389 -24.73 -5.55 8.27
N HIS A 390 -26.03 -5.89 8.22
CA HIS A 390 -26.48 -7.27 8.40
C HIS A 390 -27.61 -7.72 7.44
N ARG A 391 -28.12 -6.85 6.57
CA ARG A 391 -29.24 -7.20 5.68
C ARG A 391 -28.75 -7.86 4.39
N GLY A 392 -28.80 -9.19 4.36
CA GLY A 392 -28.55 -9.98 3.14
C GLY A 392 -27.08 -10.03 2.72
N GLU A 393 -26.15 -9.93 3.67
CA GLU A 393 -24.71 -9.98 3.37
C GLU A 393 -24.29 -11.38 2.94
N LYS A 394 -23.98 -11.53 1.66
CA LYS A 394 -23.36 -12.75 1.14
C LYS A 394 -22.00 -12.94 1.77
N LYS A 395 -21.69 -14.17 2.13
CA LYS A 395 -20.36 -14.59 2.54
C LYS A 395 -19.59 -15.02 1.29
N LEU A 396 -18.29 -14.76 1.29
CA LEU A 396 -17.34 -15.19 0.29
C LEU A 396 -16.35 -16.14 0.94
N MET A 397 -16.41 -17.41 0.55
CA MET A 397 -15.38 -18.38 0.89
C MET A 397 -14.22 -18.22 -0.08
N ILE A 398 -13.01 -18.07 0.45
CA ILE A 398 -11.76 -17.92 -0.29
C ILE A 398 -10.91 -19.15 -0.01
N ARG A 399 -10.55 -19.89 -1.06
CA ARG A 399 -9.68 -21.06 -0.96
C ARG A 399 -8.51 -20.97 -1.92
N GLY A 400 -7.31 -21.16 -1.39
CA GLY A 400 -6.06 -21.30 -2.14
C GLY A 400 -5.44 -22.68 -1.91
N GLU A 401 -5.13 -23.39 -2.97
CA GLU A 401 -4.51 -24.72 -2.93
C GLU A 401 -3.20 -24.69 -3.71
N VAL A 402 -2.07 -24.63 -3.01
CA VAL A 402 -0.73 -24.63 -3.60
C VAL A 402 -0.27 -26.07 -3.80
N ILE A 403 -0.02 -26.44 -5.05
CA ILE A 403 0.43 -27.79 -5.43
C ILE A 403 1.94 -27.89 -5.36
N GLY A 404 2.63 -26.89 -5.88
CA GLY A 404 4.09 -26.85 -5.86
C GLY A 404 4.62 -25.46 -6.11
N VAL A 405 5.85 -25.23 -5.66
CA VAL A 405 6.65 -24.05 -5.99
C VAL A 405 7.95 -24.50 -6.63
N CYS A 406 8.44 -23.75 -7.61
CA CYS A 406 9.70 -24.01 -8.28
C CYS A 406 10.52 -22.73 -8.40
N SER A 407 11.82 -22.89 -8.66
CA SER A 407 12.75 -21.77 -8.92
C SER A 407 12.81 -20.73 -7.81
N THR A 408 12.66 -21.16 -6.55
CA THR A 408 12.86 -20.29 -5.38
C THR A 408 14.33 -19.89 -5.24
N PRO A 409 14.64 -18.64 -4.85
CA PRO A 409 16.00 -18.28 -4.50
C PRO A 409 16.46 -19.06 -3.25
N PRO A 410 17.79 -19.25 -3.09
CA PRO A 410 18.33 -19.84 -1.88
C PRO A 410 18.18 -18.88 -0.68
N PRO A 411 18.28 -19.40 0.56
CA PRO A 411 18.34 -18.58 1.76
C PRO A 411 19.53 -17.59 1.75
N SER A 412 19.38 -16.43 2.38
CA SER A 412 20.34 -15.33 2.41
C SER A 412 21.70 -15.66 3.03
N ASP A 413 21.78 -16.72 3.84
CA ASP A 413 23.01 -17.25 4.42
C ASP A 413 23.72 -18.29 3.53
N ARG A 414 23.19 -18.57 2.33
CA ARG A 414 23.72 -19.59 1.41
C ARG A 414 23.97 -19.02 0.01
N GLU A 415 25.23 -19.05 -0.41
CA GLU A 415 25.58 -18.86 -1.82
C GLU A 415 25.17 -20.08 -2.66
N ARG A 416 24.71 -19.83 -3.88
CA ARG A 416 24.40 -20.88 -4.86
C ARG A 416 25.71 -21.50 -5.34
N LYS A 417 26.04 -22.70 -4.85
CA LYS A 417 27.16 -23.53 -5.30
C LYS A 417 26.62 -24.91 -5.69
N PRO A 418 27.23 -25.63 -6.65
CA PRO A 418 26.76 -26.95 -7.10
C PRO A 418 26.66 -27.97 -5.95
N ASP A 419 27.49 -27.84 -4.92
CA ASP A 419 27.57 -28.71 -3.74
C ASP A 419 26.75 -28.22 -2.54
N SER A 420 25.95 -27.17 -2.69
CA SER A 420 25.16 -26.60 -1.60
C SER A 420 24.11 -27.59 -1.09
N LYS A 421 24.02 -27.75 0.25
CA LYS A 421 23.05 -28.63 0.88
C LYS A 421 21.61 -28.14 0.66
N PRO A 422 20.63 -29.06 0.55
CA PRO A 422 19.21 -28.71 0.51
C PRO A 422 18.75 -27.94 1.76
N TYR A 423 17.61 -27.27 1.67
CA TYR A 423 16.99 -26.52 2.76
C TYR A 423 15.49 -26.77 2.82
N ASN A 424 14.92 -26.72 4.03
CA ASN A 424 13.48 -26.82 4.22
C ASN A 424 12.81 -25.49 3.92
N ALA A 425 11.68 -25.54 3.21
CA ALA A 425 10.83 -24.38 2.95
C ALA A 425 9.40 -24.64 3.41
N TYR A 426 8.69 -23.57 3.75
CA TYR A 426 7.26 -23.62 4.06
C TYR A 426 6.56 -22.40 3.46
N VAL A 427 5.24 -22.50 3.31
CA VAL A 427 4.39 -21.39 2.88
C VAL A 427 3.50 -20.96 4.03
N LYS A 428 3.43 -19.64 4.24
CA LYS A 428 2.50 -18.96 5.13
C LYS A 428 1.58 -18.11 4.26
N ALA A 429 0.28 -18.23 4.45
CA ALA A 429 -0.68 -17.32 3.83
C ALA A 429 -1.44 -16.51 4.88
N GLU A 430 -1.69 -15.24 4.56
CA GLU A 430 -2.27 -14.23 5.43
C GLU A 430 -3.35 -13.46 4.65
N LEU A 431 -4.50 -13.21 5.29
CA LEU A 431 -5.49 -12.28 4.77
C LEU A 431 -5.43 -10.98 5.56
N PHE A 432 -5.20 -9.88 4.86
CA PHE A 432 -5.23 -8.53 5.43
C PHE A 432 -6.60 -7.92 5.20
N LEU A 433 -7.23 -7.52 6.31
CA LEU A 433 -8.62 -7.08 6.36
C LEU A 433 -8.70 -5.69 7.00
N PRO A 434 -9.62 -4.83 6.55
CA PRO A 434 -9.75 -3.48 7.08
C PRO A 434 -10.30 -3.42 8.50
N THR A 435 -11.12 -4.41 8.88
CA THR A 435 -11.84 -4.44 10.16
C THR A 435 -12.24 -5.86 10.54
N ALA A 436 -12.39 -6.15 11.83
CA ALA A 436 -12.97 -7.40 12.32
C ALA A 436 -14.42 -7.60 11.85
N SER A 437 -15.14 -6.52 11.53
CA SER A 437 -16.49 -6.59 10.96
C SER A 437 -16.52 -7.12 9.52
N ALA A 438 -15.36 -7.33 8.88
CA ALA A 438 -15.27 -7.89 7.54
C ALA A 438 -15.42 -9.41 7.51
N VAL A 439 -15.43 -10.05 8.67
CA VAL A 439 -15.35 -11.50 8.83
C VAL A 439 -16.59 -12.00 9.56
N PRO A 440 -17.33 -12.99 9.02
CA PRO A 440 -18.41 -13.65 9.74
C PRO A 440 -17.85 -14.53 10.88
N PRO A 441 -18.64 -14.81 11.93
CA PRO A 441 -18.30 -15.84 12.90
C PRO A 441 -18.14 -17.20 12.18
N SER A 442 -16.91 -17.70 12.11
CA SER A 442 -16.59 -18.92 11.36
C SER A 442 -15.42 -19.65 12.03
N SER A 443 -15.48 -20.99 12.05
CA SER A 443 -14.36 -21.82 12.51
C SER A 443 -13.16 -21.77 11.55
N LEU A 444 -13.36 -21.30 10.31
CA LEU A 444 -12.31 -21.08 9.33
C LEU A 444 -11.48 -19.82 9.63
N ASN A 445 -11.97 -18.95 10.52
CA ASN A 445 -11.38 -17.65 10.80
C ASN A 445 -10.82 -17.61 12.22
N LEU A 446 -9.60 -18.11 12.45
CA LEU A 446 -8.93 -17.95 13.76
C LEU A 446 -8.17 -16.61 13.84
N LEU A 447 -8.70 -15.69 14.65
CA LEU A 447 -8.10 -14.38 14.92
C LEU A 447 -6.83 -14.57 15.79
N LYS A 448 -5.64 -14.18 15.29
CA LYS A 448 -4.37 -14.48 16.01
C LYS A 448 -3.88 -13.37 16.94
N ILE A 449 -4.09 -12.08 16.65
CA ILE A 449 -3.51 -10.98 17.45
C ILE A 449 -4.43 -9.75 17.44
N GLN A 450 -4.88 -9.29 18.62
CA GLN A 450 -5.35 -7.92 18.85
C GLN A 450 -4.36 -7.26 19.80
N THR A 451 -3.40 -6.47 19.29
CA THR A 451 -2.50 -5.74 20.20
C THR A 451 -3.24 -4.55 20.82
N LYS A 452 -2.90 -4.20 22.07
CA LYS A 452 -3.50 -3.04 22.77
C LYS A 452 -3.21 -1.68 22.08
N ASN A 453 -2.16 -1.61 21.26
CA ASN A 453 -1.59 -0.35 20.77
C ASN A 453 -1.58 -0.20 19.24
N GLU A 454 -1.82 -1.28 18.48
CA GLU A 454 -2.00 -1.27 17.03
C GLU A 454 -3.13 -2.23 16.65
N LEU A 455 -4.10 -1.72 15.91
CA LEU A 455 -5.14 -2.57 15.33
C LEU A 455 -4.49 -3.37 14.20
N GLU A 456 -4.32 -4.67 14.42
CA GLU A 456 -3.82 -5.60 13.43
C GLU A 456 -4.93 -6.61 13.14
N TYR A 457 -5.75 -6.34 12.13
CA TYR A 457 -6.74 -7.31 11.67
C TYR A 457 -6.08 -8.21 10.62
N ARG A 458 -5.67 -9.41 11.06
CA ARG A 458 -5.18 -10.50 10.21
C ARG A 458 -6.00 -11.75 10.51
N SER A 459 -6.35 -12.51 9.48
CA SER A 459 -6.89 -13.86 9.67
C SER A 459 -5.77 -14.88 9.92
N GLU A 460 -6.15 -16.10 10.30
CA GLU A 460 -5.23 -17.17 10.70
C GLU A 460 -4.13 -17.41 9.67
N SER A 461 -2.88 -17.44 10.15
CA SER A 461 -1.78 -18.00 9.39
C SER A 461 -1.88 -19.52 9.41
N GLN A 462 -2.24 -20.14 8.29
CA GLN A 462 -2.01 -21.58 8.16
C GLN A 462 -0.57 -21.77 7.70
N SER A 463 0.23 -22.46 8.51
CA SER A 463 1.56 -22.92 8.11
C SER A 463 1.43 -24.33 7.61
N VAL A 464 1.87 -24.59 6.38
CA VAL A 464 1.94 -25.96 5.87
C VAL A 464 3.39 -26.40 5.92
N SER A 465 3.68 -27.20 6.94
CA SER A 465 4.94 -27.93 7.09
C SER A 465 4.88 -29.23 6.27
N PRO A 466 5.94 -29.59 5.53
CA PRO A 466 6.06 -30.95 5.00
C PRO A 466 6.00 -31.96 6.14
N SER A 467 5.11 -32.95 6.10
CA SER A 467 4.97 -33.93 7.20
C SER A 467 6.11 -34.96 7.28
N THR A 468 7.09 -34.87 6.39
CA THR A 468 8.39 -35.53 6.47
C THR A 468 9.43 -34.47 6.13
N GLY A 469 10.33 -34.19 7.07
CA GLY A 469 11.19 -33.01 7.11
C GLY A 469 12.30 -32.87 6.06
N ASP A 470 12.07 -33.32 4.83
CA ASP A 470 13.02 -33.17 3.72
C ASP A 470 12.32 -32.61 2.49
N LEU A 471 12.43 -31.30 2.31
CA LEU A 471 12.35 -30.70 0.97
C LEU A 471 13.78 -30.56 0.45
N ASN A 472 14.23 -31.55 -0.32
CA ASN A 472 15.49 -31.42 -1.05
C ASN A 472 15.27 -30.53 -2.28
N PHE A 473 15.67 -29.26 -2.19
CA PHE A 473 15.89 -28.42 -3.37
C PHE A 473 17.25 -28.78 -3.95
N ALA A 474 17.27 -29.48 -5.08
CA ALA A 474 18.50 -29.78 -5.82
C ALA A 474 18.77 -28.67 -6.85
N TYR A 475 20.01 -28.20 -6.91
CA TYR A 475 20.49 -27.19 -7.85
C TYR A 475 20.68 -27.82 -9.25
N PRO A 476 20.46 -27.07 -10.35
CA PRO A 476 20.91 -27.53 -11.67
C PRO A 476 22.44 -27.44 -11.76
N ASP A 477 23.06 -28.52 -12.20
CA ASP A 477 24.40 -28.49 -12.77
C ASP A 477 24.32 -27.75 -14.11
N ASP A 478 25.06 -26.65 -14.23
CA ASP A 478 25.50 -26.14 -15.52
C ASP A 478 26.90 -26.73 -15.75
N GLU A 479 27.07 -27.63 -16.73
CA GLU A 479 28.11 -27.49 -17.76
C GLU A 479 28.13 -28.67 -18.76
N ASP A 480 28.25 -28.28 -20.03
CA ASP A 480 28.83 -29.08 -21.10
C ASP A 480 30.28 -29.45 -20.73
N ASP A 481 30.61 -30.74 -20.51
CA ASP A 481 31.86 -31.30 -21.04
C ASP A 481 31.82 -32.84 -21.14
N VAL A 482 32.63 -33.32 -22.07
CA VAL A 482 32.60 -34.59 -22.79
C VAL A 482 33.06 -35.78 -21.94
N GLY A 483 32.32 -36.91 -22.05
CA GLY A 483 32.97 -38.23 -22.14
C GLY A 483 32.51 -39.33 -21.18
N SER A 484 31.84 -40.31 -21.79
CA SER A 484 31.82 -41.74 -21.43
C SER A 484 30.83 -42.26 -20.38
N SER A 485 30.32 -43.46 -20.72
CA SER A 485 29.35 -44.32 -20.04
C SER A 485 27.93 -43.79 -19.87
N SER A 486 27.18 -43.95 -20.95
CA SER A 486 25.75 -44.22 -20.98
C SER A 486 25.31 -45.30 -19.96
N GLN A 487 24.16 -45.05 -19.33
CA GLN A 487 23.39 -45.96 -18.48
C GLN A 487 23.76 -46.06 -16.99
N GLU A 488 23.80 -44.94 -16.24
CA GLU A 488 23.48 -44.98 -14.79
C GLU A 488 23.19 -43.63 -14.10
N TRP A 489 22.82 -42.55 -14.83
CA TRP A 489 22.51 -41.24 -14.23
C TRP A 489 21.02 -40.81 -14.24
N ASP A 490 20.11 -41.67 -14.72
CA ASP A 490 18.65 -41.38 -14.79
C ASP A 490 17.90 -41.43 -13.43
N LYS A 491 18.51 -41.05 -12.30
CA LYS A 491 17.92 -41.30 -10.96
C LYS A 491 17.81 -40.17 -9.94
N GLU A 492 18.18 -38.92 -10.21
CA GLU A 492 18.01 -37.87 -9.18
C GLU A 492 17.48 -36.54 -9.69
N TRP A 493 16.14 -36.41 -9.80
CA TRP A 493 15.46 -35.11 -9.88
C TRP A 493 14.10 -35.17 -9.17
N ASN A 494 13.98 -34.66 -7.94
CA ASN A 494 12.72 -34.54 -7.21
C ASN A 494 12.65 -33.21 -6.44
N ASN A 495 12.14 -32.14 -7.08
CA ASN A 495 11.78 -30.91 -6.35
C ASN A 495 10.37 -31.04 -5.77
N LEU A 496 10.29 -30.87 -4.44
CA LEU A 496 9.14 -30.87 -3.53
C LEU A 496 8.21 -32.10 -3.52
N ARG A 497 8.29 -32.89 -2.43
CA ARG A 497 7.25 -33.86 -2.04
C ARG A 497 6.70 -33.49 -0.67
N TRP A 498 5.41 -33.17 -0.59
CA TRP A 498 4.73 -33.02 0.70
C TRP A 498 4.29 -34.40 1.21
N GLY A 499 4.53 -34.73 2.49
CA GLY A 499 4.12 -36.00 3.10
C GLY A 499 2.63 -36.08 3.45
N LYS A 500 2.17 -37.31 3.75
CA LYS A 500 0.78 -37.84 3.72
C LYS A 500 -0.31 -37.08 4.52
N LYS A 501 -1.11 -36.28 3.79
CA LYS A 501 -2.58 -36.39 3.78
C LYS A 501 -3.00 -36.44 2.32
N ARG A 502 -3.26 -37.65 1.81
CA ARG A 502 -3.71 -37.86 0.44
C ARG A 502 -5.19 -37.49 0.35
N ASP A 503 -5.56 -36.61 -0.57
CA ASP A 503 -6.95 -36.57 -1.04
C ASP A 503 -7.26 -37.88 -1.81
N GLU A 504 -8.52 -38.09 -2.21
CA GLU A 504 -8.94 -39.29 -2.94
C GLU A 504 -8.16 -39.55 -4.25
N ARG A 505 -7.37 -38.57 -4.71
CA ARG A 505 -6.53 -38.60 -5.92
C ARG A 505 -5.03 -38.70 -5.62
N GLY A 506 -4.62 -38.80 -4.35
CA GLY A 506 -3.23 -39.08 -3.96
C GLY A 506 -2.27 -37.89 -3.96
N LEU A 507 -2.77 -36.66 -4.12
CA LEU A 507 -1.96 -35.44 -4.22
C LEU A 507 -1.78 -34.79 -2.84
N THR A 508 -0.63 -34.14 -2.63
CA THR A 508 -0.34 -33.40 -1.40
C THR A 508 -0.18 -31.92 -1.71
N SER A 509 -0.95 -31.07 -1.01
CA SER A 509 -1.13 -29.65 -1.32
C SER A 509 -1.16 -28.81 -0.04
N ALA A 510 -0.65 -27.59 -0.09
CA ALA A 510 -0.91 -26.61 0.96
C ALA A 510 -2.26 -25.94 0.72
N LEU A 511 -3.18 -26.11 1.66
CA LEU A 511 -4.54 -25.59 1.58
C LEU A 511 -4.68 -24.39 2.52
N PHE A 512 -5.35 -23.35 2.05
CA PHE A 512 -5.75 -22.19 2.83
C PHE A 512 -7.22 -21.89 2.57
N GLU A 513 -7.99 -21.67 3.63
CA GLU A 513 -9.43 -21.40 3.54
C GLU A 513 -9.81 -20.28 4.51
N TRP A 514 -10.59 -19.32 4.03
CA TRP A 514 -11.15 -18.22 4.82
C TRP A 514 -12.57 -17.92 4.38
N GLU A 515 -13.29 -17.22 5.24
CA GLU A 515 -14.62 -16.69 4.92
C GLU A 515 -14.67 -15.21 5.29
N ILE A 516 -15.16 -14.36 4.37
CA ILE A 516 -15.36 -12.92 4.60
C ILE A 516 -16.78 -12.55 4.18
N PHE A 517 -17.28 -11.37 4.58
CA PHE A 517 -18.45 -10.80 3.92
C PHE A 517 -18.04 -10.25 2.55
N GLU A 518 -18.76 -10.63 1.50
CA GLU A 518 -18.42 -10.35 0.09
C GLU A 518 -18.13 -8.87 -0.13
N LYS A 519 -18.92 -7.97 0.47
CA LYS A 519 -18.76 -6.52 0.30
C LYS A 519 -17.36 -5.99 0.63
N TRP A 520 -16.56 -6.71 1.41
CA TRP A 520 -15.20 -6.33 1.77
C TRP A 520 -14.12 -6.90 0.84
N GLU A 521 -14.47 -7.69 -0.18
CA GLU A 521 -13.50 -8.35 -1.06
C GLU A 521 -12.55 -7.36 -1.76
N GLU A 522 -13.06 -6.18 -2.15
CA GLU A 522 -12.31 -5.10 -2.80
C GLU A 522 -11.31 -4.41 -1.86
N LEU A 523 -11.40 -4.64 -0.55
CA LEU A 523 -10.51 -4.10 0.48
C LEU A 523 -9.76 -5.20 1.24
N THR A 524 -9.78 -6.42 0.71
CA THR A 524 -9.14 -7.58 1.29
C THR A 524 -7.94 -7.99 0.44
N PHE A 525 -6.80 -8.24 1.09
CA PHE A 525 -5.55 -8.58 0.41
C PHE A 525 -5.04 -9.94 0.87
N LEU A 526 -4.78 -10.82 -0.09
CA LEU A 526 -4.11 -12.09 0.15
C LEU A 526 -2.60 -11.89 0.02
N ARG A 527 -1.87 -12.29 1.05
CA ARG A 527 -0.41 -12.34 1.05
C ARG A 527 0.07 -13.76 1.31
N SER A 528 1.01 -14.23 0.51
CA SER A 528 1.68 -15.51 0.72
C SER A 528 3.19 -15.31 0.80
N VAL A 529 3.82 -15.91 1.80
CA VAL A 529 5.26 -15.86 2.04
C VAL A 529 5.81 -17.28 2.03
N PHE A 530 6.82 -17.47 1.21
CA PHE A 530 7.61 -18.69 1.15
C PHE A 530 8.91 -18.42 1.90
N SER A 531 9.15 -19.19 2.96
CA SER A 531 10.29 -18.98 3.85
C SER A 531 11.10 -20.26 3.98
N SER A 532 12.40 -20.13 4.24
CA SER A 532 13.22 -21.22 4.74
C SER A 532 13.35 -21.14 6.26
N SER A 533 13.57 -22.30 6.89
CA SER A 533 13.87 -22.36 8.32
C SER A 533 15.08 -23.24 8.59
N SER A 534 15.98 -22.76 9.46
CA SER A 534 17.15 -23.49 9.94
C SER A 534 16.79 -24.64 10.89
N SER A 535 15.56 -24.67 11.39
CA SER A 535 14.99 -25.71 12.24
C SER A 535 13.73 -26.31 11.60
N LEU A 536 13.40 -27.57 11.90
CA LEU A 536 12.15 -28.18 11.43
C LEU A 536 10.95 -27.30 11.83
N PRO A 537 9.99 -27.02 10.93
CA PRO A 537 8.88 -26.12 11.23
C PRO A 537 7.94 -26.77 12.27
N MET A 538 7.85 -26.20 13.47
CA MET A 538 6.92 -26.69 14.50
C MET A 538 5.49 -26.19 14.28
N THR A 539 4.57 -27.13 14.47
CA THR A 539 3.12 -26.98 14.58
C THR A 539 2.71 -25.95 15.63
N TYR A 540 1.73 -25.09 15.32
CA TYR A 540 1.07 -24.26 16.32
C TYR A 540 0.26 -25.14 17.30
N TYR A 541 0.43 -24.94 18.60
CA TYR A 541 -0.46 -25.52 19.62
C TYR A 541 -1.34 -24.41 20.22
N ILE A 542 -2.65 -24.62 20.20
CA ILE A 542 -3.62 -23.81 20.94
C ILE A 542 -3.78 -24.45 22.32
N LEU A 543 -3.36 -23.77 23.38
CA LEU A 543 -3.72 -24.13 24.75
C LEU A 543 -4.95 -23.33 25.14
N TYR A 544 -6.10 -24.01 25.23
CA TYR A 544 -7.31 -23.47 25.83
C TYR A 544 -7.27 -23.76 27.34
N SER A 545 -7.24 -22.71 28.16
CA SER A 545 -7.33 -22.82 29.62
C SER A 545 -8.75 -22.47 30.07
N ASN A 546 -9.54 -23.49 30.42
CA ASN A 546 -10.91 -23.35 30.95
C ASN A 546 -10.99 -22.46 32.22
N LEU A 547 -9.86 -22.17 32.86
CA LEU A 547 -9.81 -21.42 34.11
C LEU A 547 -9.69 -19.90 33.92
N THR A 548 -9.30 -19.43 32.73
CA THR A 548 -8.98 -18.00 32.52
C THR A 548 -9.68 -17.34 31.33
N ASP A 549 -10.45 -18.09 30.54
CA ASP A 549 -11.12 -17.58 29.32
C ASP A 549 -10.17 -16.79 28.41
N ARG A 550 -8.91 -17.26 28.35
CA ARG A 550 -7.84 -16.67 27.55
C ARG A 550 -7.28 -17.70 26.57
N LEU A 551 -7.24 -17.29 25.31
CA LEU A 551 -6.49 -17.96 24.25
C LEU A 551 -5.04 -17.49 24.34
N SER A 552 -4.14 -18.39 24.72
CA SER A 552 -2.70 -18.13 24.71
C SER A 552 -2.06 -18.90 23.56
N VAL A 553 -1.63 -18.16 22.53
CA VAL A 553 -0.75 -18.66 21.47
C VAL A 553 0.68 -18.48 21.98
N CYS A 554 1.35 -19.58 22.33
CA CYS A 554 2.76 -19.54 22.67
C CYS A 554 3.60 -19.59 21.40
N GLU A 555 4.27 -18.49 21.07
CA GLU A 555 5.36 -18.45 20.10
C GLU A 555 6.66 -18.77 20.86
N LYS A 556 7.29 -19.90 20.56
CA LYS A 556 8.69 -20.13 20.96
C LYS A 556 9.56 -19.70 19.80
N GLU A 557 10.15 -18.52 19.91
CA GLU A 557 11.18 -18.02 19.00
C GLU A 557 12.36 -18.99 18.94
N PHE A 558 12.72 -19.52 17.76
CA PHE A 558 14.11 -19.87 17.44
C PHE A 558 14.37 -19.81 15.93
N GLY A 559 15.47 -19.14 15.56
CA GLY A 559 15.97 -18.96 14.19
C GLY A 559 15.33 -17.78 13.46
N LYS A 560 16.14 -16.95 12.78
CA LYS A 560 15.62 -15.91 11.89
C LYS A 560 15.18 -16.60 10.60
N ASP A 561 13.88 -16.82 10.44
CA ASP A 561 13.33 -17.31 9.17
C ASP A 561 13.74 -16.38 8.03
N ASP A 562 14.19 -16.97 6.93
CA ASP A 562 14.60 -16.21 5.76
C ASP A 562 13.48 -16.23 4.71
N THR A 563 13.05 -15.04 4.29
CA THR A 563 11.98 -14.89 3.30
C THR A 563 12.55 -15.12 1.91
N LEU A 564 12.11 -16.19 1.26
CA LEU A 564 12.56 -16.58 -0.07
C LEU A 564 11.77 -15.84 -1.15
N ALA A 565 10.44 -15.83 -1.04
CA ALA A 565 9.59 -15.22 -2.04
C ALA A 565 8.21 -14.83 -1.48
N ILE A 566 7.58 -13.84 -2.09
CA ILE A 566 6.35 -13.19 -1.62
C ILE A 566 5.36 -13.05 -2.79
N PHE A 567 4.08 -13.26 -2.51
CA PHE A 567 2.97 -12.85 -3.35
C PHE A 567 2.03 -11.96 -2.54
N CYS A 568 1.54 -10.87 -3.12
CA CYS A 568 0.49 -10.04 -2.52
C CYS A 568 -0.45 -9.54 -3.63
N ALA A 569 -1.76 -9.71 -3.42
CA ALA A 569 -2.77 -9.28 -4.38
C ALA A 569 -4.10 -8.97 -3.67
N ARG A 570 -4.88 -8.06 -4.26
CA ARG A 570 -6.27 -7.82 -3.85
C ARG A 570 -7.14 -9.01 -4.23
N VAL A 571 -7.96 -9.49 -3.29
CA VAL A 571 -8.81 -10.68 -3.46
C VAL A 571 -9.75 -10.53 -4.66
N ALA A 572 -10.37 -9.36 -4.81
CA ALA A 572 -11.25 -9.06 -5.93
C ALA A 572 -10.56 -9.25 -7.30
N ASP A 573 -9.27 -8.91 -7.42
CA ASP A 573 -8.55 -9.00 -8.70
C ASP A 573 -8.17 -10.43 -9.03
N ILE A 574 -7.85 -11.25 -8.02
CA ILE A 574 -7.67 -12.70 -8.20
C ILE A 574 -8.98 -13.31 -8.68
N ARG A 575 -10.09 -13.04 -7.97
CA ARG A 575 -11.43 -13.58 -8.29
C ARG A 575 -11.88 -13.18 -9.70
N ARG A 576 -11.72 -11.90 -10.07
CA ARG A 576 -12.06 -11.39 -11.41
C ARG A 576 -11.25 -12.06 -12.51
N SER A 577 -9.97 -12.34 -12.29
CA SER A 577 -9.15 -13.06 -13.26
C SER A 577 -9.72 -14.42 -13.64
N LEU A 578 -10.49 -15.07 -12.75
CA LEU A 578 -11.11 -16.38 -12.97
C LEU A 578 -12.49 -16.27 -13.65
N ILE A 579 -13.29 -15.27 -13.28
CA ILE A 579 -14.66 -15.08 -13.81
C ILE A 579 -14.63 -14.83 -15.32
N ASP A 580 -13.71 -13.97 -15.76
CA ASP A 580 -13.61 -13.57 -17.16
C ASP A 580 -13.10 -14.68 -18.10
N GLU A 581 -12.64 -15.83 -17.57
CA GLU A 581 -12.25 -17.02 -18.36
C GLU A 581 -13.46 -17.91 -18.74
N GLY A 582 -14.69 -17.51 -18.39
CA GLY A 582 -15.91 -18.18 -18.86
C GLY A 582 -16.14 -19.56 -18.23
N THR A 583 -15.47 -19.90 -17.13
CA THR A 583 -15.57 -21.22 -16.44
C THR A 583 -16.90 -21.46 -15.72
N HIS A 584 -17.97 -20.75 -16.04
CA HIS A 584 -19.26 -20.92 -15.39
C HIS A 584 -20.23 -21.75 -16.24
N PRO A 585 -20.59 -22.98 -15.84
CA PRO A 585 -21.91 -23.48 -16.20
C PRO A 585 -22.95 -22.52 -15.62
N SER A 586 -23.89 -22.10 -16.48
CA SER A 586 -25.00 -21.21 -16.14
C SER A 586 -25.66 -21.63 -14.81
N GLY A 587 -25.50 -20.82 -13.76
CA GLY A 587 -26.15 -21.02 -12.45
C GLY A 587 -25.24 -21.31 -11.25
N SER A 588 -23.91 -21.38 -11.39
CA SER A 588 -23.01 -21.55 -10.22
C SER A 588 -22.50 -20.22 -9.64
N SER A 589 -22.67 -20.02 -8.33
CA SER A 589 -22.30 -18.79 -7.59
C SER A 589 -20.80 -18.66 -7.24
N GLY A 590 -19.93 -19.50 -7.82
CA GLY A 590 -18.52 -19.59 -7.45
C GLY A 590 -17.58 -19.65 -8.66
N SER A 591 -16.34 -19.17 -8.50
CA SER A 591 -15.28 -19.17 -9.53
C SER A 591 -14.10 -20.02 -9.09
N SER A 592 -13.44 -20.71 -10.02
CA SER A 592 -12.25 -21.51 -9.74
C SER A 592 -11.33 -21.56 -10.93
N GLY A 593 -10.01 -21.50 -10.70
CA GLY A 593 -9.03 -21.61 -11.77
C GLY A 593 -7.63 -21.87 -11.24
N TRP A 594 -6.79 -22.36 -12.15
CA TRP A 594 -5.36 -22.62 -11.92
C TRP A 594 -4.54 -21.43 -12.39
N ARG A 595 -3.53 -21.03 -11.60
CA ARG A 595 -2.62 -19.94 -11.92
C ARG A 595 -1.17 -20.32 -11.62
N MET A 596 -0.28 -19.92 -12.53
CA MET A 596 1.15 -19.85 -12.30
C MET A 596 1.45 -18.51 -11.63
N VAL A 597 1.43 -18.51 -10.29
CA VAL A 597 1.65 -17.30 -9.48
C VAL A 597 3.13 -16.98 -9.45
N ARG A 598 3.51 -15.82 -9.97
CA ARG A 598 4.89 -15.32 -9.94
C ARG A 598 5.16 -14.67 -8.59
N LEU A 599 6.27 -15.04 -7.98
CA LEU A 599 6.65 -14.57 -6.66
C LEU A 599 7.77 -13.53 -6.77
N PHE A 600 7.86 -12.67 -5.76
CA PHE A 600 8.80 -11.56 -5.69
C PHE A 600 9.71 -11.70 -4.47
N ASP A 601 10.89 -11.10 -4.53
CA ASP A 601 11.77 -11.00 -3.36
C ASP A 601 11.25 -9.96 -2.36
N SER A 602 12.01 -9.73 -1.28
CA SER A 602 11.73 -8.73 -0.25
C SER A 602 11.83 -7.27 -0.73
N HIS A 603 12.21 -7.04 -1.99
CA HIS A 603 12.30 -5.73 -2.64
C HIS A 603 11.25 -5.56 -3.75
N GLY A 604 10.36 -6.55 -3.96
CA GLY A 604 9.33 -6.49 -4.99
C GLY A 604 9.83 -6.83 -6.39
N LYS A 605 11.06 -7.33 -6.52
CA LYS A 605 11.63 -7.76 -7.79
C LYS A 605 11.30 -9.22 -8.05
N ALA A 606 11.23 -9.59 -9.33
CA ALA A 606 10.95 -10.97 -9.72
C ALA A 606 12.04 -11.91 -9.16
N SER A 607 11.66 -12.86 -8.32
CA SER A 607 12.61 -13.82 -7.73
C SER A 607 12.94 -14.99 -8.65
N GLY A 608 12.24 -15.11 -9.78
CA GLY A 608 12.24 -16.29 -10.66
C GLY A 608 11.31 -17.40 -10.17
N ALA A 609 10.80 -17.33 -8.94
CA ALA A 609 9.99 -18.38 -8.36
C ALA A 609 8.54 -18.35 -8.88
N ILE A 610 8.00 -19.54 -9.12
CA ILE A 610 6.60 -19.75 -9.53
C ILE A 610 5.93 -20.78 -8.64
N ALA A 611 4.73 -20.45 -8.17
CA ALA A 611 3.83 -21.38 -7.50
C ALA A 611 2.64 -21.75 -8.39
N LEU A 612 2.36 -23.04 -8.54
CA LEU A 612 1.11 -23.53 -9.13
C LEU A 612 0.03 -23.53 -8.05
N VAL A 613 -0.98 -22.68 -8.21
CA VAL A 613 -2.04 -22.49 -7.22
C VAL A 613 -3.40 -22.64 -7.87
N ARG A 614 -4.31 -23.38 -7.22
CA ARG A 614 -5.74 -23.33 -7.53
C ARG A 614 -6.43 -22.36 -6.60
N PHE A 615 -7.03 -21.33 -7.16
CA PHE A 615 -7.94 -20.45 -6.45
C PHE A 615 -9.38 -20.93 -6.61
N ARG A 616 -10.17 -20.80 -5.54
CA ARG A 616 -11.60 -21.10 -5.48
C ARG A 616 -12.30 -20.03 -4.65
N PHE A 617 -13.36 -19.47 -5.20
CA PHE A 617 -14.24 -18.52 -4.54
C PHE A 617 -15.67 -19.04 -4.61
N ALA A 618 -16.39 -19.03 -3.51
CA ALA A 618 -17.79 -19.43 -3.46
C ALA A 618 -18.61 -18.43 -2.66
N LEU A 619 -19.72 -17.95 -3.23
CA LEU A 619 -20.70 -17.16 -2.50
C LEU A 619 -21.67 -18.08 -1.77
N THR A 620 -21.88 -17.79 -0.49
CA THR A 620 -22.86 -18.45 0.38
C THR A 620 -23.74 -17.41 1.05
N ASP A 621 -24.99 -17.79 1.36
CA ASP A 621 -25.92 -16.93 2.10
C ASP A 621 -25.63 -16.93 3.62
#